data_AF-A0A932M900-F1
#
_entry.id   AF-A0A932M900-F1
#
_cell.length_a   1.000
_cell.length_b   1.000
_cell.length_c   1.000
_cell.angle_alpha   90.00
_cell.angle_beta   90.00
_cell.angle_gamma   90.00
#
_symmetry.space_group_name_H-M   'P 1'
#
loop_
_entity.id
_entity.type
_entity.pdbx_description
1 polymer ?
#
loop_
_entity_poly.entity_id
_entity_poly.type
_entity_poly.pdbx_seq_one_letter_code
_entity_poly.pdbx_strand_id
1 'polypeptide(L)' 'MEQLERAVELANDDPTIIEHLGDAYEKVGKVDGALERYREALKRSKEEEQSKRIREKLQRLDKQFK' A
#
# COMPACT_ATOMS: atom_id res chain seq x y z
N MET A 1 30.17 7.94 -4.96
CA MET A 1 29.31 6.73 -5.00
C MET A 1 28.02 6.89 -4.18
N GLU A 2 27.82 8.00 -3.47
CA GLU A 2 26.63 8.27 -2.64
C GLU A 2 25.31 8.58 -3.39
N GLN A 3 25.33 8.84 -4.70
CA GLN A 3 24.10 9.24 -5.42
C GLN A 3 23.27 8.05 -5.93
N LEU A 4 23.84 6.83 -5.95
CA LEU A 4 23.14 5.64 -6.43
C LEU A 4 22.44 4.88 -5.30
N GLU A 5 22.94 4.95 -4.06
CA GLU A 5 22.32 4.29 -2.91
C GLU A 5 20.97 4.94 -2.53
N ARG A 6 20.88 6.26 -2.66
CA ARG A 6 19.64 7.02 -2.43
C ARG A 6 18.57 6.79 -3.50
N ALA A 7 18.98 6.37 -4.70
CA ALA A 7 18.07 6.07 -5.80
C ALA A 7 17.38 4.70 -5.64
N VAL A 8 18.03 3.75 -4.94
CA VAL A 8 17.47 2.42 -4.68
C VAL A 8 16.45 2.46 -3.53
N GLU A 9 16.64 3.31 -2.52
CA GLU A 9 15.62 3.55 -1.48
C GLU A 9 14.35 4.21 -2.05
N LEU A 10 14.48 5.07 -3.06
CA LEU A 10 13.35 5.69 -3.75
C LEU A 10 12.61 4.75 -4.73
N ALA A 11 13.22 3.63 -5.13
CA ALA A 11 12.65 2.73 -6.13
C ALA A 11 11.58 1.77 -5.59
N ASN A 12 11.49 1.56 -4.27
CA ASN A 12 10.49 0.70 -3.63
C ASN A 12 9.39 1.47 -2.88
N ASP A 13 9.33 2.78 -3.05
CA ASP A 13 8.40 3.69 -2.34
C ASP A 13 7.13 4.02 -3.13
N ASP A 14 6.94 3.41 -4.31
CA ASP A 14 5.78 3.69 -5.15
C ASP A 14 4.48 3.21 -4.47
N PRO A 15 3.55 4.12 -4.12
CA PRO A 15 2.32 3.75 -3.43
C PRO A 15 1.43 2.81 -4.24
N THR A 16 1.53 2.80 -5.58
CA THR A 16 0.84 1.86 -6.46
C THR A 16 1.36 0.44 -6.28
N ILE A 17 2.69 0.28 -6.21
CA ILE A 17 3.32 -1.03 -5.99
C ILE A 17 2.93 -1.57 -4.61
N ILE A 18 2.95 -0.69 -3.60
CA ILE A 18 2.56 -1.05 -2.23
C ILE A 18 1.07 -1.39 -2.16
N GLU A 19 0.20 -0.67 -2.88
CA GLU A 19 -1.22 -1.01 -3.01
C GLU A 19 -1.40 -2.41 -3.62
N HIS A 20 -0.68 -2.74 -4.69
CA HIS A 20 -0.74 -4.06 -5.31
C HIS A 20 -0.23 -5.19 -4.42
N LEU A 21 0.77 -4.93 -3.57
CA LEU A 21 1.18 -5.89 -2.52
C LEU A 21 0.06 -6.11 -1.50
N GLY A 22 -0.69 -5.06 -1.15
CA GLY A 22 -1.90 -5.17 -0.35
C GLY A 22 -2.96 -6.05 -1.02
N ASP A 23 -3.22 -5.83 -2.32
CA ASP A 23 -4.16 -6.63 -3.11
C ASP A 23 -3.74 -8.12 -3.15
N ALA A 24 -2.44 -8.39 -3.30
CA ALA A 24 -1.91 -9.75 -3.30
C ALA A 24 -2.08 -10.43 -1.94
N TYR A 25 -1.79 -9.73 -0.85
CA TYR A 25 -1.99 -10.24 0.51
C TYR A 25 -3.46 -10.49 0.85
N GLU A 26 -4.36 -9.59 0.43
CA GLU A 26 -5.79 -9.77 0.59
C GLU A 26 -6.27 -11.05 -0.12
N LYS A 27 -5.85 -11.25 -1.38
CA LYS A 27 -6.23 -12.43 -2.18
C LYS A 27 -5.81 -13.76 -1.57
N VAL A 28 -4.68 -13.79 -0.84
CA VAL A 28 -4.20 -15.01 -0.16
C VAL A 28 -4.66 -15.10 1.30
N GLY A 29 -5.57 -14.23 1.74
CA GLY A 29 -6.14 -14.24 3.09
C GLY A 29 -5.21 -13.70 4.18
N LYS A 30 -4.10 -13.05 3.83
CA LYS A 30 -3.18 -12.40 4.77
C LYS A 30 -3.68 -10.99 5.10
N VAL A 31 -4.78 -10.91 5.84
CA VAL A 31 -5.51 -9.67 6.11
C VAL A 31 -4.65 -8.62 6.82
N ASP A 32 -3.94 -9.00 7.89
CA ASP A 32 -3.09 -8.07 8.63
C ASP A 32 -2.00 -7.46 7.74
N GLY A 33 -1.40 -8.30 6.89
CA GLY A 33 -0.42 -7.86 5.90
C GLY A 33 -1.03 -6.92 4.86
N ALA A 34 -2.24 -7.20 4.38
CA ALA A 34 -2.94 -6.33 3.44
C ALA A 34 -3.24 -4.96 4.05
N LEU A 35 -3.73 -4.92 5.30
CA LEU A 35 -3.99 -3.68 6.03
C LEU A 35 -2.73 -2.84 6.24
N GLU A 36 -1.60 -3.47 6.59
CA GLU A 36 -0.31 -2.79 6.72
C GLU A 36 0.11 -2.13 5.40
N ARG A 37 0.07 -2.88 4.30
CA ARG A 37 0.46 -2.36 2.98
C ARG A 37 -0.46 -1.25 2.51
N TYR A 38 -1.78 -1.39 2.64
CA TYR A 38 -2.70 -0.31 2.29
C TYR A 38 -2.46 0.96 3.13
N ARG A 39 -2.15 0.84 4.43
CA ARG A 39 -1.79 2.01 5.25
C ARG A 39 -0.48 2.66 4.80
N GLU A 40 0.50 1.87 4.41
CA GLU A 40 1.78 2.35 3.88
C GLU A 40 1.59 3.07 2.54
N ALA A 41 0.84 2.48 1.60
CA ALA A 41 0.48 3.08 0.33
C ALA A 41 -0.25 4.42 0.52
N LEU A 42 -1.21 4.48 1.46
CA LEU A 42 -1.95 5.70 1.77
C LEU A 42 -1.04 6.82 2.30
N LYS A 43 -0.03 6.49 3.10
CA LYS A 43 0.93 7.49 3.62
C LYS A 43 1.83 8.06 2.52
N ARG A 44 2.13 7.26 1.50
CA ARG A 44 3.05 7.61 0.39
C ARG A 44 2.33 8.22 -0.81
N SER A 45 1.02 7.97 -0.92
CA SER A 45 0.16 8.51 -1.97
C SER A 45 0.06 10.04 -1.90
N LYS A 46 0.41 10.70 -3.01
CA LYS A 46 0.19 12.15 -3.21
C LYS A 46 -1.05 12.45 -4.03
N GLU A 47 -1.62 11.43 -4.66
CA GLU A 47 -2.81 11.56 -5.51
C GLU A 47 -4.08 11.31 -4.69
N GLU A 48 -5.04 12.22 -4.81
CA GLU A 48 -6.29 12.13 -4.04
C GLU A 48 -7.12 10.91 -4.46
N GLU A 49 -7.17 10.61 -5.76
CA GLU A 49 -7.94 9.49 -6.29
C GLU A 49 -7.39 8.15 -5.77
N GLN A 50 -6.07 7.96 -5.81
CA GLN A 50 -5.43 6.78 -5.25
C GLN A 50 -5.67 6.67 -3.75
N SER A 51 -5.53 7.78 -3.02
CA SER A 51 -5.80 7.82 -1.58
C SER A 51 -7.23 7.43 -1.24
N LYS A 52 -8.20 7.85 -2.07
CA LYS A 52 -9.61 7.47 -1.93
C LYS A 52 -9.81 5.96 -2.13
N ARG A 53 -9.27 5.40 -3.23
CA ARG A 53 -9.35 3.95 -3.51
C ARG A 53 -8.77 3.11 -2.37
N ILE A 54 -7.60 3.50 -1.85
CA ILE A 54 -6.94 2.78 -0.76
C ILE A 54 -7.77 2.86 0.54
N ARG A 55 -8.39 4.00 0.84
CA ARG A 55 -9.30 4.14 2.01
C ARG A 55 -10.53 3.24 1.88
N GLU A 56 -11.11 3.14 0.69
CA GLU A 56 -12.24 2.25 0.43
C GLU A 56 -11.85 0.78 0.65
N LYS A 57 -10.67 0.37 0.18
CA LYS A 57 -10.11 -0.97 0.43
C LYS A 57 -9.94 -1.23 1.92
N LEU A 58 -9.34 -0.31 2.67
CA LEU A 58 -9.18 -0.42 4.12
C LEU A 58 -10.50 -0.58 4.86
N GLN A 59 -11.51 0.24 4.52
CA GLN A 59 -12.84 0.14 5.14
C GLN A 59 -13.55 -1.17 4.80
N ARG A 60 -13.41 -1.65 3.56
CA ARG A 60 -13.98 -2.94 3.14
C ARG A 60 -13.35 -4.09 3.93
N LEU A 61 -12.02 -4.11 4.06
CA LEU A 61 -11.32 -5.14 4.83
C LEU A 61 -11.69 -5.09 6.31
N ASP A 62 -11.73 -3.90 6.91
CA ASP A 62 -12.15 -3.76 8.31
C ASP A 62 -13.54 -4.37 8.53
N LYS A 63 -14.50 -4.12 7.64
CA LYS A 63 -15.86 -4.68 7.73
C LYS A 63 -15.93 -6.19 7.47
N GLN A 64 -15.07 -6.71 6.60
CA GLN A 64 -15.09 -8.12 6.20
C GLN A 64 -14.52 -9.04 7.30
N PHE A 65 -13.64 -8.51 8.15
CA PHE A 65 -12.93 -9.27 9.17
C PHE A 65 -13.23 -8.80 10.61
N LYS A 66 -14.35 -8.09 10.80
CA LYS A 66 -14.92 -7.71 12.11
C LYS A 66 -15.97 -8.73 12.55
#